data_AF-A0A8H9IXM8-F1
#
_entry.id   AF-A0A8H9IXM8-F1
#
_cell.length_a   1.000
_cell.length_b   1.000
_cell.length_c   1.000
_cell.angle_alpha   90.00
_cell.angle_beta   90.00
_cell.angle_gamma   90.00
#
_symmetry.space_group_name_H-M   'P 1'
#
loop_
_entity.id
_entity.type
_entity.pdbx_description
1 polymer ?
#
loop_
_entity_poly.entity_id
_entity_poly.type
_entity_poly.pdbx_seq_one_letter_code
_entity_poly.pdbx_strand_id
1 'polypeptide(L)'
;MGTAGATRVLILDGTREPSPELVGGKAAGIARMTAAGLPVPPAFVLTTDVCREFLVHGESVLDAVSDEISRGMAHLERSTGRGFGSAESPLLVSVRSGAARSMPGMMDTALNLGTTPDVLKALSEARGREYAEDVRTRFERLFREVVPGGVVPEDPWAQLRLAVAAVFRSWLSPRAVAYRRRYGLDDAAGTAVTVQAMVFGNADAASGTGVLFTRDPATGAAEPYGEWLGRAQGEDVVSGERAPLPLGALAEALPQVHAQLMEYGRRLEEQQRDVQDIEFTVESGRLWLLQTRSAKRSPLAAVRFAVALAREGLISRGEAVARVSDEQLRAVLRPGLDPAARRAAPLLAQGLPASPGVGTGVVVTAPDEAENRAEREPVVLARHTTSPHDLHGMIAAAAIVTEVGGATSHAAVVSRELGVPCVVGCGEGALAGLAGEVVTVCGETGEVREGVVPVVAISEADDEDLRLLREWATATAEQ
;
A
#
# COMPACT_ATOMS: atom_id res chain seq x y z
N MET A 1 -30.95 -27.95 -10.44
CA MET A 1 -31.79 -26.94 -9.75
C MET A 1 -31.02 -25.64 -9.79
N GLY A 2 -31.41 -24.71 -10.68
CA GLY A 2 -30.74 -23.43 -10.85
C GLY A 2 -30.87 -22.61 -9.57
N THR A 3 -29.75 -22.22 -8.99
CA THR A 3 -29.70 -21.21 -7.93
C THR A 3 -30.25 -19.91 -8.51
N ALA A 4 -31.17 -19.27 -7.76
CA ALA A 4 -31.66 -17.94 -8.08
C ALA A 4 -30.46 -17.01 -8.40
N GLY A 5 -30.55 -16.28 -9.52
CA GLY A 5 -29.41 -15.68 -10.23
C GLY A 5 -28.51 -14.83 -9.34
N ALA A 6 -27.41 -15.42 -8.87
CA ALA A 6 -26.30 -14.67 -8.28
C ALA A 6 -25.77 -13.72 -9.35
N THR A 7 -25.53 -12.45 -8.99
CA THR A 7 -25.01 -11.49 -9.96
C THR A 7 -23.52 -11.80 -10.20
N ARG A 8 -23.21 -12.31 -11.39
CA ARG A 8 -21.87 -12.78 -11.74
C ARG A 8 -20.97 -11.68 -12.27
N VAL A 9 -21.49 -10.82 -13.14
CA VAL A 9 -20.81 -9.61 -13.61
C VAL A 9 -21.63 -8.37 -13.30
N LEU A 10 -20.97 -7.34 -12.76
CA LEU A 10 -21.58 -6.07 -12.38
C LEU A 10 -20.91 -4.93 -13.14
N ILE A 11 -21.71 -4.10 -13.82
CA ILE A 11 -21.26 -2.82 -14.34
C ILE A 11 -21.21 -1.81 -13.19
N LEU A 12 -20.13 -1.03 -13.11
CA LEU A 12 -19.91 -0.04 -12.04
C LEU A 12 -20.29 1.36 -12.54
N ASP A 13 -21.57 1.53 -12.87
CA ASP A 13 -22.14 2.79 -13.42
C ASP A 13 -22.61 3.79 -12.35
N GLY A 14 -22.38 3.49 -11.07
CA GLY A 14 -22.78 4.32 -9.94
C GLY A 14 -24.25 4.15 -9.51
N THR A 15 -25.02 3.26 -10.14
CA THR A 15 -26.42 3.00 -9.75
C THR A 15 -26.56 2.10 -8.54
N ARG A 16 -25.50 1.38 -8.17
CA ARG A 16 -25.44 0.46 -7.04
C ARG A 16 -24.12 0.58 -6.31
N GLU A 17 -24.17 0.46 -4.99
CA GLU A 17 -22.99 0.30 -4.13
C GLU A 17 -22.90 -1.15 -3.64
N PRO A 18 -22.26 -2.05 -4.41
CA PRO A 18 -22.13 -3.45 -4.02
C PRO A 18 -21.20 -3.62 -2.81
N SER A 19 -21.44 -4.67 -2.03
CA SER A 19 -20.63 -4.94 -0.84
C SER A 19 -19.20 -5.37 -1.20
N PRO A 20 -18.18 -4.99 -0.41
CA PRO A 20 -16.80 -5.43 -0.63
C PRO A 20 -16.62 -6.95 -0.65
N GLU A 21 -17.48 -7.71 0.03
CA GLU A 21 -17.48 -9.17 0.04
C GLU A 21 -17.84 -9.76 -1.33
N LEU A 22 -18.73 -9.10 -2.07
CA LEU A 22 -19.16 -9.52 -3.39
C LEU A 22 -18.19 -9.09 -4.50
N VAL A 23 -17.69 -7.86 -4.44
CA VAL A 23 -16.92 -7.25 -5.56
C VAL A 23 -15.47 -6.92 -5.23
N GLY A 24 -15.03 -7.15 -3.99
CA GLY A 24 -13.73 -6.71 -3.52
C GLY A 24 -13.68 -5.23 -3.17
N GLY A 25 -12.69 -4.85 -2.35
CA GLY A 25 -12.55 -3.47 -1.88
C GLY A 25 -12.32 -2.44 -3.00
N LYS A 26 -11.60 -2.84 -4.07
CA LYS A 26 -11.30 -1.96 -5.22
C LYS A 26 -12.55 -1.59 -6.01
N ALA A 27 -13.30 -2.59 -6.48
CA ALA A 27 -14.53 -2.33 -7.25
C ALA A 27 -15.59 -1.62 -6.39
N ALA A 28 -15.68 -1.93 -5.10
CA ALA A 28 -16.55 -1.19 -4.19
C ALA A 28 -16.13 0.29 -4.08
N GLY A 29 -14.82 0.58 -4.03
CA GLY A 29 -14.30 1.95 -4.08
C GLY A 29 -14.62 2.67 -5.39
N ILE A 30 -14.44 2.00 -6.54
CA ILE A 30 -14.82 2.52 -7.86
C ILE A 30 -16.32 2.83 -7.90
N ALA A 31 -17.18 1.91 -7.47
CA ALA A 31 -18.63 2.11 -7.44
C ALA A 31 -19.03 3.35 -6.63
N ARG A 32 -18.44 3.52 -5.42
CA ARG A 32 -18.69 4.69 -4.57
C ARG A 32 -18.24 5.99 -5.22
N MET A 33 -17.04 6.02 -5.82
CA MET A 33 -16.54 7.19 -6.51
C MET A 33 -17.41 7.55 -7.73
N THR A 34 -17.83 6.55 -8.51
CA THR A 34 -18.74 6.76 -9.66
C THR A 34 -20.11 7.26 -9.21
N ALA A 35 -20.69 6.69 -8.14
CA ALA A 35 -21.96 7.14 -7.56
C ALA A 35 -21.88 8.58 -7.03
N ALA A 36 -20.71 8.99 -6.54
CA ALA A 36 -20.43 10.37 -6.12
C ALA A 36 -20.18 11.34 -7.31
N GLY A 37 -20.28 10.88 -8.55
CA GLY A 37 -20.05 11.69 -9.75
C GLY A 37 -18.60 12.14 -9.94
N LEU A 38 -17.63 11.40 -9.38
CA LEU A 38 -16.21 11.67 -9.54
C LEU A 38 -15.71 11.13 -10.89
N PRO A 39 -14.63 11.70 -11.46
CA PRO A 39 -14.11 11.25 -12.75
C PRO A 39 -13.37 9.93 -12.60
N VAL A 40 -14.10 8.82 -12.70
CA VAL A 40 -13.55 7.46 -12.60
C VAL A 40 -13.58 6.83 -14.00
N PRO A 41 -12.49 6.17 -14.46
CA PRO A 41 -12.53 5.42 -15.71
C PRO A 41 -13.58 4.30 -15.61
N PRO A 42 -14.43 4.12 -16.63
CA PRO A 42 -15.52 3.15 -16.57
C PRO A 42 -14.97 1.75 -16.32
N ALA A 43 -15.74 0.95 -15.58
CA ALA A 43 -15.33 -0.37 -15.14
C ALA A 43 -16.51 -1.32 -14.99
N PHE A 44 -16.20 -2.61 -15.05
CA PHE A 44 -17.08 -3.69 -14.60
C PHE A 44 -16.29 -4.69 -13.77
N VAL A 45 -16.98 -5.52 -12.99
CA VAL A 45 -16.37 -6.48 -12.08
C VAL A 45 -16.99 -7.85 -12.24
N LEU A 46 -16.15 -8.89 -12.31
CA LEU A 46 -16.55 -10.27 -12.10
C LEU A 46 -16.48 -10.54 -10.60
N THR A 47 -17.58 -11.00 -10.01
CA THR A 47 -17.74 -11.09 -8.56
C THR A 47 -16.89 -12.20 -7.93
N THR A 48 -16.76 -12.18 -6.61
CA THR A 48 -16.11 -13.26 -5.84
C THR A 48 -16.81 -14.61 -6.07
N ASP A 49 -18.11 -14.61 -6.36
CA ASP A 49 -18.90 -15.80 -6.72
C ASP A 49 -18.33 -16.47 -7.98
N VAL A 50 -18.01 -15.68 -9.01
CA VAL A 50 -17.41 -16.20 -10.27
C VAL A 50 -16.05 -16.83 -9.98
N CYS A 51 -15.25 -16.23 -9.09
CA CYS A 51 -14.00 -16.85 -8.67
C CYS A 51 -14.23 -18.20 -7.99
N ARG A 52 -15.20 -18.29 -7.07
CA ARG A 52 -15.49 -19.55 -6.37
C ARG A 52 -15.96 -20.63 -7.35
N GLU A 53 -16.85 -20.29 -8.27
CA GLU A 53 -17.26 -21.21 -9.33
C GLU A 53 -16.07 -21.63 -10.20
N PHE A 54 -15.22 -20.69 -10.62
CA PHE A 54 -14.04 -20.95 -11.45
C PHE A 54 -13.04 -21.89 -10.77
N LEU A 55 -12.81 -21.73 -9.47
CA LEU A 55 -11.89 -22.60 -8.71
C LEU A 55 -12.40 -24.04 -8.60
N VAL A 56 -13.71 -24.28 -8.79
CA VAL A 56 -14.32 -25.62 -8.76
C VAL A 56 -14.49 -26.21 -10.16
N HIS A 57 -14.95 -25.40 -11.12
CA HIS A 57 -15.37 -25.86 -12.46
C HIS A 57 -14.40 -25.47 -13.58
N GLY A 58 -13.30 -24.80 -13.23
CA GLY A 58 -12.26 -24.38 -14.17
C GLY A 58 -12.73 -23.33 -15.18
N GLU A 59 -12.06 -23.29 -16.33
CA GLU A 59 -12.27 -22.23 -17.33
C GLU A 59 -13.65 -22.24 -17.99
N SER A 60 -14.41 -23.33 -17.88
CA SER A 60 -15.79 -23.42 -18.40
C SER A 60 -16.73 -22.36 -17.80
N VAL A 61 -16.41 -21.84 -16.62
CA VAL A 61 -17.15 -20.74 -15.98
C VAL A 61 -17.03 -19.46 -16.78
N LEU A 62 -15.86 -19.20 -17.38
CA LEU A 62 -15.66 -17.99 -18.20
C LEU A 62 -16.48 -18.06 -19.51
N ASP A 63 -16.72 -19.26 -20.03
CA ASP A 63 -17.64 -19.45 -21.15
C ASP A 63 -19.09 -19.16 -20.73
N ALA A 64 -19.48 -19.63 -19.54
CA ALA A 64 -20.81 -19.41 -18.98
C ALA A 64 -21.13 -17.93 -18.65
N VAL A 65 -20.12 -17.08 -18.46
CA VAL A 65 -20.28 -15.63 -18.23
C VAL A 65 -19.82 -14.76 -19.40
N SER A 66 -19.52 -15.35 -20.55
CA SER A 66 -18.95 -14.63 -21.71
C SER A 66 -19.87 -13.51 -22.22
N ASP A 67 -21.19 -13.75 -22.28
CA ASP A 67 -22.18 -12.73 -22.66
C ASP A 67 -22.21 -11.55 -21.68
N GLU A 68 -22.05 -11.84 -20.39
CA GLU A 68 -22.01 -10.83 -19.33
C GLU A 68 -20.72 -9.97 -19.40
N ILE A 69 -19.57 -10.61 -19.63
CA ILE A 69 -18.30 -9.91 -19.87
C ILE A 69 -18.40 -9.03 -21.12
N SER A 70 -19.03 -9.54 -22.18
CA SER A 70 -19.24 -8.80 -23.43
C SER A 70 -20.12 -7.56 -23.22
N ARG A 71 -21.18 -7.67 -22.42
CA ARG A 71 -21.99 -6.51 -22.00
C ARG A 71 -21.19 -5.50 -21.18
N GLY A 72 -20.31 -5.97 -20.30
CA GLY A 72 -19.39 -5.13 -19.53
C GLY A 72 -18.44 -4.37 -20.45
N MET A 73 -17.80 -5.05 -21.41
CA MET A 73 -16.92 -4.42 -22.39
C MET A 73 -17.67 -3.39 -23.24
N ALA A 74 -18.86 -3.73 -23.74
CA ALA A 74 -19.67 -2.81 -24.52
C ALA A 74 -20.07 -1.56 -23.71
N HIS A 75 -20.21 -1.66 -22.39
CA HIS A 75 -20.37 -0.48 -21.53
C HIS A 75 -19.10 0.38 -21.52
N LEU A 76 -17.91 -0.21 -21.41
CA LEU A 76 -16.66 0.55 -21.50
C LEU A 76 -16.53 1.26 -22.84
N GLU A 77 -16.85 0.59 -23.94
CA GLU A 77 -16.78 1.16 -25.29
C GLU A 77 -17.72 2.35 -25.45
N ARG A 78 -18.99 2.21 -25.03
CA ARG A 78 -19.96 3.32 -25.06
C ARG A 78 -19.54 4.49 -24.18
N SER A 79 -19.02 4.23 -22.98
CA SER A 79 -18.63 5.26 -22.02
C SER A 79 -17.35 6.00 -22.43
N THR A 80 -16.46 5.36 -23.19
CA THR A 80 -15.19 5.95 -23.64
C THR A 80 -15.21 6.47 -25.07
N GLY A 81 -16.13 5.99 -25.92
CA GLY A 81 -16.10 6.21 -27.37
C GLY A 81 -14.96 5.49 -28.08
N ARG A 82 -14.34 4.48 -27.44
CA ARG A 82 -13.24 3.67 -27.96
C ARG A 82 -13.70 2.21 -28.13
N GLY A 83 -13.06 1.42 -28.99
CA GLY A 83 -13.41 0.02 -29.27
C GLY A 83 -12.32 -0.96 -28.82
N PHE A 84 -12.71 -2.05 -28.16
CA PHE A 84 -11.78 -3.08 -27.69
C PHE A 84 -11.26 -3.90 -28.87
N GLY A 85 -9.95 -3.81 -29.13
CA GLY A 85 -9.33 -4.37 -30.34
C GLY A 85 -9.51 -3.54 -31.61
N SER A 86 -10.12 -2.35 -31.52
CA SER A 86 -10.27 -1.45 -32.67
C SER A 86 -8.97 -0.71 -32.97
N ALA A 87 -8.57 -0.68 -34.24
CA ALA A 87 -7.44 0.13 -34.71
C ALA A 87 -7.81 1.62 -34.91
N GLU A 88 -9.09 1.95 -35.10
CA GLU A 88 -9.51 3.34 -35.35
C GLU A 88 -9.53 4.18 -34.07
N SER A 89 -10.02 3.60 -32.98
CA SER A 89 -10.10 4.24 -31.67
C SER A 89 -9.84 3.19 -30.58
N PRO A 90 -8.57 2.86 -30.27
CA PRO A 90 -8.27 1.73 -29.40
C PRO A 90 -8.74 1.91 -27.96
N LEU A 91 -9.51 0.95 -27.45
CA LEU A 91 -9.76 0.77 -26.02
C LEU A 91 -8.79 -0.27 -25.48
N LEU A 92 -7.92 0.16 -24.56
CA LEU A 92 -7.14 -0.74 -23.74
C LEU A 92 -7.76 -0.84 -22.34
N VAL A 93 -7.62 -1.99 -21.69
CA VAL A 93 -8.17 -2.22 -20.35
C VAL A 93 -7.11 -2.75 -19.39
N SER A 94 -7.32 -2.51 -18.11
CA SER A 94 -6.62 -3.18 -17.02
C SER A 94 -7.48 -4.28 -16.44
N VAL A 95 -6.85 -5.37 -16.02
CA VAL A 95 -7.46 -6.47 -15.27
C VAL A 95 -6.79 -6.50 -13.91
N ARG A 96 -7.52 -6.09 -12.87
CA ARG A 96 -7.02 -5.90 -11.51
C ARG A 96 -7.77 -6.83 -10.56
N SER A 97 -7.03 -7.57 -9.76
CA SER A 97 -7.58 -8.33 -8.63
C SER A 97 -8.18 -7.42 -7.54
N GLY A 98 -9.19 -7.94 -6.85
CA GLY A 98 -9.82 -7.26 -5.72
C GLY A 98 -10.38 -8.26 -4.70
N ALA A 99 -9.63 -8.53 -3.63
CA ALA A 99 -10.18 -9.20 -2.46
C ALA A 99 -11.01 -8.23 -1.61
N ALA A 100 -11.93 -8.75 -0.78
CA ALA A 100 -12.72 -7.94 0.14
C ALA A 100 -11.84 -7.15 1.12
N ARG A 101 -10.78 -7.81 1.63
CA ARG A 101 -9.74 -7.19 2.45
C ARG A 101 -8.48 -6.98 1.62
N SER A 102 -7.82 -5.83 1.79
CA SER A 102 -6.61 -5.47 1.04
C SER A 102 -5.48 -6.48 1.28
N MET A 103 -4.90 -7.02 0.20
CA MET A 103 -3.74 -7.91 0.22
C MET A 103 -2.61 -7.31 -0.66
N PRO A 104 -1.87 -6.29 -0.18
CA PRO A 104 -0.90 -5.55 -1.01
C PRO A 104 0.23 -6.44 -1.53
N GLY A 105 0.55 -6.33 -2.82
CA GLY A 105 1.64 -7.08 -3.47
C GLY A 105 1.38 -8.58 -3.61
N MET A 106 0.21 -9.09 -3.22
CA MET A 106 -0.07 -10.53 -3.21
C MET A 106 -0.79 -11.03 -4.46
N MET A 107 -1.40 -10.12 -5.21
CA MET A 107 -2.34 -10.46 -6.27
C MET A 107 -1.93 -9.83 -7.59
N ASP A 108 -2.21 -10.56 -8.67
CA ASP A 108 -1.77 -10.20 -10.01
C ASP A 108 -2.59 -9.04 -10.58
N THR A 109 -1.95 -8.27 -11.46
CA THR A 109 -2.54 -7.18 -12.23
C THR A 109 -1.93 -7.19 -13.62
N ALA A 110 -2.77 -7.13 -14.65
CA ALA A 110 -2.34 -6.97 -16.02
C ALA A 110 -2.87 -5.63 -16.57
N LEU A 111 -2.00 -4.87 -17.22
CA LEU A 111 -2.33 -3.56 -17.80
C LEU A 111 -2.25 -3.64 -19.33
N ASN A 112 -2.83 -2.65 -20.02
CA ASN A 112 -2.74 -2.49 -21.48
C ASN A 112 -3.28 -3.69 -22.28
N LEU A 113 -4.25 -4.45 -21.76
CA LEU A 113 -4.92 -5.51 -22.53
C LEU A 113 -5.72 -4.91 -23.68
N GLY A 114 -5.79 -5.65 -24.79
CA GLY A 114 -6.32 -5.14 -26.06
C GLY A 114 -5.22 -4.73 -27.04
N THR A 115 -3.96 -4.86 -26.64
CA THR A 115 -2.81 -4.51 -27.47
C THR A 115 -2.60 -5.57 -28.56
N THR A 116 -2.79 -5.16 -29.81
CA THR A 116 -2.57 -5.96 -31.03
C THR A 116 -1.61 -5.23 -31.97
N PRO A 117 -1.04 -5.89 -33.01
CA PRO A 117 -0.21 -5.20 -34.00
C PRO A 117 -0.89 -3.98 -34.63
N ASP A 118 -2.19 -4.08 -34.95
CA ASP A 118 -2.96 -2.98 -35.54
C ASP A 118 -3.21 -1.85 -34.54
N VAL A 119 -3.52 -2.18 -33.27
CA VAL A 119 -3.65 -1.18 -32.20
C VAL A 119 -2.32 -0.46 -31.97
N LEU A 120 -1.20 -1.19 -31.95
CA LEU A 120 0.13 -0.58 -31.79
C LEU A 120 0.48 0.34 -32.95
N LYS A 121 0.14 -0.05 -34.18
CA LYS A 121 0.30 0.82 -35.34
C LYS A 121 -0.51 2.11 -35.19
N ALA A 122 -1.78 2.00 -34.81
CA ALA A 122 -2.63 3.16 -34.58
C ALA A 122 -2.11 4.08 -33.45
N LEU A 123 -1.65 3.50 -32.34
CA LEU A 123 -1.01 4.25 -31.25
C LEU A 123 0.28 4.94 -31.72
N SER A 124 1.07 4.27 -32.57
CA SER A 124 2.30 4.83 -33.13
C SER A 124 2.01 6.00 -34.07
N GLU A 125 0.94 5.93 -34.85
CA GLU A 125 0.50 7.02 -35.75
C GLU A 125 -0.05 8.20 -34.96
N ALA A 126 -0.80 7.95 -33.88
CA ALA A 126 -1.44 8.99 -33.07
C ALA A 126 -0.51 9.68 -32.07
N ARG A 127 0.40 8.93 -31.43
CA ARG A 127 1.23 9.40 -30.29
C ARG A 127 2.73 9.16 -30.45
N GLY A 128 3.15 8.58 -31.58
CA GLY A 128 4.55 8.33 -31.88
C GLY A 128 5.01 6.91 -31.54
N ARG A 129 6.08 6.49 -32.21
CA ARG A 129 6.63 5.13 -32.13
C ARG A 129 7.08 4.75 -30.72
N GLU A 130 7.77 5.66 -30.04
CA GLU A 130 8.28 5.42 -28.68
C GLU A 130 7.15 5.10 -27.69
N TYR A 131 6.03 5.84 -27.77
CA TYR A 131 4.85 5.60 -26.93
C TYR A 131 4.24 4.21 -27.20
N ALA A 132 4.07 3.84 -28.47
CA ALA A 132 3.54 2.51 -28.81
C ALA A 132 4.47 1.38 -28.36
N GLU A 133 5.79 1.56 -28.47
CA GLU A 133 6.78 0.58 -28.01
C GLU A 133 6.79 0.45 -26.47
N ASP A 134 6.61 1.54 -25.72
CA ASP A 134 6.44 1.53 -24.26
C ASP A 134 5.17 0.76 -23.86
N VAL A 135 4.03 1.06 -24.49
CA VAL A 135 2.76 0.33 -24.25
C VAL A 135 2.93 -1.16 -24.51
N ARG A 136 3.55 -1.55 -25.63
CA ARG A 136 3.82 -2.96 -25.97
C ARG A 136 4.70 -3.63 -24.90
N THR A 137 5.81 -2.98 -24.54
CA THR A 137 6.79 -3.56 -23.62
C THR A 137 6.19 -3.80 -22.25
N ARG A 138 5.44 -2.82 -21.73
CA ARG A 138 4.74 -2.93 -20.45
C ARG A 138 3.64 -3.99 -20.49
N PHE A 139 2.83 -4.01 -21.56
CA PHE A 139 1.80 -5.03 -21.76
C PHE A 139 2.41 -6.43 -21.72
N GLU A 140 3.39 -6.70 -22.58
CA GLU A 140 3.97 -8.03 -22.72
C GLU A 140 4.70 -8.47 -21.45
N ARG A 141 5.40 -7.56 -20.76
CA ARG A 141 6.06 -7.86 -19.48
C ARG A 141 5.03 -8.30 -18.43
N LEU A 142 4.04 -7.46 -18.15
CA LEU A 142 3.02 -7.73 -17.14
C LEU A 142 2.16 -8.94 -17.50
N PHE A 143 1.79 -9.08 -18.76
CA PHE A 143 1.01 -10.23 -19.20
C PHE A 143 1.76 -11.54 -18.98
N ARG A 144 3.07 -11.60 -19.27
CA ARG A 144 3.90 -12.80 -19.05
C ARG A 144 4.18 -13.07 -17.57
N GLU A 145 4.26 -12.03 -16.73
CA GLU A 145 4.38 -12.19 -15.27
C GLU A 145 3.12 -12.85 -14.68
N VAL A 146 1.95 -12.50 -15.21
CA VAL A 146 0.65 -12.94 -14.70
C VAL A 146 0.17 -14.25 -15.34
N VAL A 147 0.38 -14.42 -16.64
CA VAL A 147 -0.11 -15.56 -17.44
C VAL A 147 1.06 -16.54 -17.70
N PRO A 148 1.12 -17.70 -17.03
CA PRO A 148 2.26 -18.61 -17.14
C PRO A 148 2.40 -19.25 -18.52
N GLY A 149 3.64 -19.32 -19.04
CA GLY A 149 4.03 -20.24 -20.12
C GLY A 149 3.41 -19.99 -21.51
N GLY A 150 2.73 -18.86 -21.73
CA GLY A 150 1.99 -18.58 -22.97
C GLY A 150 2.67 -17.59 -23.90
N VAL A 151 2.51 -17.81 -25.20
CA VAL A 151 2.65 -16.74 -26.22
C VAL A 151 1.52 -15.74 -25.97
N VAL A 152 1.83 -14.44 -26.07
CA VAL A 152 0.82 -13.38 -25.94
C VAL A 152 -0.15 -13.50 -27.14
N PRO A 153 -1.46 -13.79 -26.92
CA PRO A 153 -2.38 -13.94 -28.03
C PRO A 153 -2.56 -12.64 -28.81
N GLU A 154 -2.75 -12.73 -30.12
CA GLU A 154 -3.11 -11.57 -30.95
C GLU A 154 -4.59 -11.18 -30.78
N ASP A 155 -5.45 -12.13 -30.43
CA ASP A 155 -6.86 -11.86 -30.14
C ASP A 155 -7.02 -11.16 -28.77
N PRO A 156 -7.55 -9.91 -28.72
CA PRO A 156 -7.73 -9.18 -27.48
C PRO A 156 -8.71 -9.87 -26.52
N TRP A 157 -9.67 -10.65 -27.01
CA TRP A 157 -10.60 -11.41 -26.15
C TRP A 157 -9.92 -12.60 -25.49
N ALA A 158 -9.04 -13.31 -26.21
CA ALA A 158 -8.17 -14.32 -25.62
C ALA A 158 -7.23 -13.72 -24.56
N GLN A 159 -6.65 -12.54 -24.79
CA GLN A 159 -5.86 -11.84 -23.77
C GLN A 159 -6.68 -11.59 -22.49
N LEU A 160 -7.89 -11.05 -22.63
CA LEU A 160 -8.79 -10.77 -21.50
C LEU A 160 -9.13 -12.06 -20.73
N ARG A 161 -9.53 -13.12 -21.44
CA ARG A 161 -9.87 -14.42 -20.84
C ARG A 161 -8.70 -14.97 -20.02
N LEU A 162 -7.50 -14.99 -20.60
CA LEU A 162 -6.31 -15.54 -19.94
C LEU A 162 -5.92 -14.74 -18.69
N ALA A 163 -5.99 -13.41 -18.76
CA ALA A 163 -5.70 -12.55 -17.61
C ALA A 163 -6.73 -12.73 -16.47
N VAL A 164 -8.02 -12.80 -16.79
CA VAL A 164 -9.08 -13.09 -15.80
C VAL A 164 -8.84 -14.44 -15.14
N ALA A 165 -8.57 -15.48 -15.93
CA ALA A 165 -8.30 -16.82 -15.42
C ALA A 165 -7.04 -16.85 -14.54
N ALA A 166 -5.99 -16.13 -14.92
CA ALA A 166 -4.76 -16.01 -14.14
C ALA A 166 -4.99 -15.33 -12.79
N VAL A 167 -5.77 -14.24 -12.75
CA VAL A 167 -6.13 -13.57 -11.48
C VAL A 167 -6.94 -14.50 -10.56
N PHE A 168 -7.90 -15.26 -11.08
CA PHE A 168 -8.61 -16.23 -10.25
C PHE A 168 -7.67 -17.32 -9.71
N ARG A 169 -6.75 -17.83 -10.53
CA ARG A 169 -5.72 -18.78 -10.09
C ARG A 169 -4.78 -18.19 -9.05
N SER A 170 -4.50 -16.88 -9.10
CA SER A 170 -3.59 -16.22 -8.15
C SER A 170 -4.09 -16.30 -6.70
N TRP A 171 -5.39 -16.48 -6.49
CA TRP A 171 -5.99 -16.70 -5.16
C TRP A 171 -5.41 -17.93 -4.45
N LEU A 172 -5.05 -18.98 -5.20
CA LEU A 172 -4.47 -20.21 -4.67
C LEU A 172 -2.94 -20.21 -4.72
N SER A 173 -2.30 -19.10 -5.09
CA SER A 173 -0.85 -19.00 -5.10
C SER A 173 -0.24 -19.21 -3.70
N PRO A 174 0.96 -19.81 -3.58
CA PRO A 174 1.60 -20.04 -2.28
C PRO A 174 1.73 -18.76 -1.45
N ARG A 175 2.04 -17.62 -2.09
CA ARG A 175 2.12 -16.31 -1.45
C ARG A 175 0.77 -15.84 -0.87
N ALA A 176 -0.32 -15.99 -1.63
CA ALA A 176 -1.64 -15.55 -1.19
C ALA A 176 -2.17 -16.43 -0.05
N VAL A 177 -1.98 -17.75 -0.13
CA VAL A 177 -2.34 -18.70 0.93
C VAL A 177 -1.56 -18.41 2.22
N ALA A 178 -0.25 -18.20 2.13
CA ALA A 178 0.58 -17.86 3.29
C ALA A 178 0.13 -16.55 3.96
N TYR A 179 -0.18 -15.52 3.15
CA TYR A 179 -0.70 -14.25 3.64
C TYR A 179 -2.03 -14.45 4.37
N ARG A 180 -3.01 -15.14 3.78
CA ARG A 180 -4.32 -15.38 4.41
C ARG A 180 -4.21 -16.12 5.72
N ARG A 181 -3.38 -17.17 5.80
CA ARG A 181 -3.13 -17.91 7.04
C ARG A 181 -2.54 -17.02 8.13
N ARG A 182 -1.59 -16.14 7.79
CA ARG A 182 -0.93 -15.23 8.75
C ARG A 182 -1.90 -14.22 9.37
N TYR A 183 -2.91 -13.78 8.60
CA TYR A 183 -3.86 -12.72 8.99
C TYR A 183 -5.27 -13.24 9.29
N GLY A 184 -5.48 -14.57 9.32
CA GLY A 184 -6.78 -15.19 9.61
C GLY A 184 -7.87 -14.84 8.58
N LEU A 185 -7.51 -14.77 7.30
CA LEU A 185 -8.46 -14.48 6.22
C LEU A 185 -9.10 -15.77 5.71
N ASP A 186 -10.38 -15.71 5.37
CA ASP A 186 -11.14 -16.84 4.85
C ASP A 186 -10.64 -17.26 3.46
N ASP A 187 -10.22 -18.52 3.33
CA ASP A 187 -9.80 -19.12 2.06
C ASP A 187 -10.98 -19.26 1.08
N ALA A 188 -12.20 -19.39 1.58
CA ALA A 188 -13.41 -19.54 0.76
C ALA A 188 -13.91 -18.21 0.17
N ALA A 189 -13.42 -17.05 0.63
CA ALA A 189 -13.91 -15.75 0.18
C ALA A 189 -13.74 -15.53 -1.34
N GLY A 190 -12.62 -15.98 -1.91
CA GLY A 190 -12.25 -15.74 -3.31
C GLY A 190 -11.78 -14.29 -3.57
N THR A 191 -11.51 -13.99 -4.84
CA THR A 191 -11.16 -12.64 -5.31
C THR A 191 -12.12 -12.20 -6.41
N ALA A 192 -12.48 -10.93 -6.46
CA ALA A 192 -13.11 -10.36 -7.64
C ALA A 192 -12.06 -9.97 -8.69
N VAL A 193 -12.53 -9.77 -9.92
CA VAL A 193 -11.71 -9.25 -11.03
C VAL A 193 -12.36 -7.98 -11.57
N THR A 194 -11.68 -6.86 -11.40
CA THR A 194 -12.10 -5.56 -11.95
C THR A 194 -11.48 -5.37 -13.33
N VAL A 195 -12.32 -5.16 -14.34
CA VAL A 195 -11.90 -4.77 -15.69
C VAL A 195 -12.23 -3.29 -15.86
N GLN A 196 -11.21 -2.46 -16.09
CA GLN A 196 -11.35 -1.01 -16.12
C GLN A 196 -10.66 -0.42 -17.34
N ALA A 197 -11.29 0.56 -17.99
CA ALA A 197 -10.69 1.28 -19.12
C ALA A 197 -9.36 1.94 -18.71
N MET A 198 -8.34 1.80 -19.56
CA MET A 198 -7.04 2.42 -19.33
C MET A 198 -7.09 3.93 -19.52
N VAL A 199 -6.37 4.62 -18.65
CA VAL A 199 -6.04 6.04 -18.75
C VAL A 199 -4.52 6.16 -18.66
N PHE A 200 -3.92 6.98 -19.52
CA PHE A 200 -2.48 7.00 -19.74
C PHE A 200 -1.81 8.26 -19.19
N GLY A 201 -1.10 8.11 -18.08
CA GLY A 201 -0.25 9.15 -17.50
C GLY A 201 1.04 9.42 -18.30
N ASN A 202 1.37 8.57 -19.26
CA ASN A 202 2.54 8.66 -20.13
C ASN A 202 2.21 9.20 -21.54
N ALA A 203 1.00 9.73 -21.76
CA ALA A 203 0.55 10.12 -23.10
C ALA A 203 1.24 11.36 -23.68
N ASP A 204 1.38 12.44 -22.88
CA ASP A 204 1.93 13.71 -23.33
C ASP A 204 2.47 14.56 -22.15
N ALA A 205 2.85 15.82 -22.40
CA ALA A 205 3.38 16.73 -21.36
C ALA A 205 2.36 17.09 -20.26
N ALA A 206 1.06 17.01 -20.55
CA ALA A 206 -0.03 17.26 -19.62
C ALA A 206 -0.56 15.96 -18.99
N SER A 207 0.21 14.88 -19.05
CA SER A 207 -0.12 13.59 -18.45
C SER A 207 0.83 13.19 -17.33
N GLY A 208 0.32 12.39 -16.40
CA GLY A 208 1.12 11.72 -15.38
C GLY A 208 0.23 10.96 -14.40
N THR A 209 0.81 10.49 -13.31
CA THR A 209 0.12 9.68 -12.32
C THR A 209 0.63 10.00 -10.92
N GLY A 210 -0.14 9.68 -9.90
CA GLY A 210 0.28 9.89 -8.53
C GLY A 210 -0.63 9.25 -7.50
N VAL A 211 -0.25 9.45 -6.25
CA VAL A 211 -1.01 9.04 -5.07
C VAL A 211 -1.24 10.27 -4.19
N LEU A 212 -2.46 10.39 -3.68
CA LEU A 212 -2.87 11.41 -2.72
C LEU A 212 -3.33 10.73 -1.43
N PHE A 213 -2.81 11.20 -0.30
CA PHE A 213 -3.41 11.04 1.00
C PHE A 213 -4.08 12.35 1.40
N THR A 214 -5.34 12.30 1.81
CA THR A 214 -6.09 13.53 2.14
C THR A 214 -5.54 14.25 3.38
N ARG A 215 -4.75 13.54 4.19
CA ARG A 215 -3.93 14.05 5.29
C ARG A 215 -2.61 13.26 5.35
N ASP A 216 -1.58 13.79 6.01
CA ASP A 216 -0.29 13.10 6.13
C ASP A 216 -0.41 11.78 6.93
N PRO A 217 -0.21 10.60 6.30
CA PRO A 217 -0.39 9.30 6.94
C PRO A 217 0.72 8.95 7.94
N ALA A 218 1.85 9.67 7.91
CA ALA A 218 2.98 9.45 8.80
C ALA A 218 2.89 10.34 10.04
N THR A 219 2.61 11.63 9.87
CA THR A 219 2.60 12.60 10.98
C THR A 219 1.21 12.88 11.54
N GLY A 220 0.15 12.62 10.79
CA GLY A 220 -1.21 13.00 11.16
C GLY A 220 -1.56 14.46 10.87
N ALA A 221 -0.68 15.22 10.23
CA ALA A 221 -0.93 16.61 9.85
C ALA A 221 -2.11 16.73 8.87
N ALA A 222 -2.86 17.82 8.96
CA ALA A 222 -4.09 18.01 8.17
C ALA A 222 -3.81 18.30 6.69
N GLU A 223 -2.61 18.77 6.36
CA GLU A 223 -2.20 19.03 5.00
C GLU A 223 -2.21 17.73 4.17
N PRO A 224 -2.80 17.73 2.96
CA PRO A 224 -2.74 16.59 2.08
C PRO A 224 -1.30 16.26 1.69
N TYR A 225 -0.95 14.98 1.75
CA TYR A 225 0.37 14.47 1.39
C TYR A 225 0.26 13.66 0.11
N GLY A 226 1.25 13.73 -0.78
CA GLY A 226 1.26 12.84 -1.92
C GLY A 226 2.43 13.07 -2.86
N GLU A 227 2.45 12.21 -3.86
CA GLU A 227 3.55 12.05 -4.80
C GLU A 227 3.00 11.91 -6.21
N TRP A 228 3.71 12.48 -7.18
CA TRP A 228 3.30 12.54 -8.58
C TRP A 228 4.51 12.43 -9.51
N LEU A 229 4.29 11.81 -10.67
CA LEU A 229 5.24 11.74 -11.77
C LEU A 229 4.55 12.15 -13.08
N GLY A 230 5.12 13.16 -13.75
CA GLY A 230 4.75 13.52 -15.12
C GLY A 230 5.30 12.51 -16.13
N ARG A 231 4.54 12.27 -17.21
CA ARG A 231 4.86 11.31 -18.27
C ARG A 231 5.26 9.93 -17.71
N ALA A 232 4.36 9.32 -16.94
CA ALA A 232 4.61 8.08 -16.22
C ALA A 232 3.33 7.23 -16.08
N GLN A 233 3.49 5.95 -15.79
CA GLN A 233 2.40 5.07 -15.35
C GLN A 233 2.54 4.72 -13.87
N GLY A 234 1.48 4.22 -13.24
CA GLY A 234 1.44 3.96 -11.79
C GLY A 234 2.56 3.05 -11.30
N GLU A 235 3.06 2.15 -12.15
CA GLU A 235 4.20 1.29 -11.85
C GLU A 235 5.49 2.09 -11.58
N ASP A 236 5.70 3.20 -12.28
CA ASP A 236 6.92 4.01 -12.17
C ASP A 236 6.97 4.76 -10.84
N VAL A 237 5.81 5.03 -10.23
CA VAL A 237 5.69 5.61 -8.87
C VAL A 237 6.10 4.58 -7.81
N VAL A 238 5.84 3.29 -8.07
CA VAL A 238 6.08 2.20 -7.10
C VAL A 238 7.47 1.56 -7.28
N SER A 239 8.01 1.52 -8.49
CA SER A 239 9.28 0.84 -8.80
C SER A 239 10.50 1.53 -8.18
N GLY A 240 10.40 2.85 -7.90
CA GLY A 240 11.50 3.65 -7.37
C GLY A 240 12.59 3.98 -8.41
N GLU A 241 12.42 3.60 -9.68
CA GLU A 241 13.36 3.93 -10.77
C GLU A 241 13.43 5.45 -11.03
N ARG A 242 12.30 6.14 -10.82
CA ARG A 242 12.19 7.59 -10.90
C ARG A 242 11.75 8.12 -9.55
N ALA A 243 12.48 9.11 -9.03
CA ALA A 243 12.08 9.80 -7.82
C ALA A 243 10.77 10.57 -8.07
N PRO A 244 9.67 10.26 -7.35
CA PRO A 244 8.44 11.01 -7.47
C PRO A 244 8.60 12.43 -6.92
N LEU A 245 7.82 13.36 -7.46
CA LEU A 245 7.77 14.75 -7.03
C LEU A 245 6.62 14.96 -6.05
N PRO A 246 6.72 15.89 -5.09
CA PRO A 246 5.60 16.24 -4.23
C PRO A 246 4.44 16.85 -5.04
N LEU A 247 3.22 16.82 -4.50
CA LEU A 247 2.04 17.41 -5.14
C LEU A 247 2.16 18.91 -5.44
N GLY A 248 3.07 19.63 -4.76
CA GLY A 248 3.41 21.01 -5.11
C GLY A 248 3.89 21.16 -6.56
N ALA A 249 4.63 20.19 -7.08
CA ALA A 249 5.05 20.17 -8.49
C ALA A 249 3.86 19.97 -9.45
N LEU A 250 2.83 19.22 -9.03
CA LEU A 250 1.58 19.12 -9.79
C LEU A 250 0.81 20.44 -9.79
N ALA A 251 0.81 21.18 -8.67
CA ALA A 251 0.19 22.49 -8.58
C ALA A 251 0.84 23.52 -9.53
N GLU A 252 2.16 23.45 -9.70
CA GLU A 252 2.89 24.29 -10.66
C GLU A 252 2.63 23.87 -12.11
N ALA A 253 2.67 22.57 -12.41
CA ALA A 253 2.55 22.06 -13.78
C ALA A 253 1.11 22.12 -14.31
N LEU A 254 0.13 21.74 -13.49
CA LEU A 254 -1.29 21.61 -13.85
C LEU A 254 -2.19 22.10 -12.70
N PRO A 255 -2.25 23.43 -12.46
CA PRO A 255 -2.92 24.01 -11.29
C PRO A 255 -4.40 23.65 -11.18
N GLN A 256 -5.10 23.56 -12.33
CA GLN A 256 -6.52 23.21 -12.37
C GLN A 256 -6.75 21.75 -11.94
N VAL A 257 -5.88 20.84 -12.39
CA VAL A 257 -5.93 19.42 -12.01
C VAL A 257 -5.62 19.25 -10.52
N HIS A 258 -4.62 19.96 -10.01
CA HIS A 258 -4.30 19.96 -8.58
C HIS A 258 -5.50 20.43 -7.74
N ALA A 259 -6.13 21.54 -8.11
CA ALA A 259 -7.30 22.06 -7.40
C ALA A 259 -8.47 21.05 -7.39
N GLN A 260 -8.75 20.42 -8.53
CA GLN A 260 -9.76 19.36 -8.62
C GLN A 260 -9.42 18.15 -7.75
N LEU A 261 -8.16 17.72 -7.74
CA LEU A 261 -7.70 16.59 -6.95
C LEU A 261 -7.89 16.87 -5.44
N MET A 262 -7.56 18.07 -4.97
CA MET A 262 -7.78 18.48 -3.58
C MET A 262 -9.27 18.50 -3.22
N GLU A 263 -10.11 19.05 -4.11
CA GLU A 263 -11.55 19.09 -3.91
C GLU A 263 -12.16 17.68 -3.82
N TYR A 264 -11.79 16.78 -4.74
CA TYR A 264 -12.27 15.40 -4.74
C TYR A 264 -11.75 14.61 -3.54
N GLY A 265 -10.51 14.85 -3.12
CA GLY A 265 -9.95 14.27 -1.90
C GLY A 265 -10.79 14.62 -0.68
N ARG A 266 -11.09 15.91 -0.47
CA ARG A 266 -11.95 16.36 0.64
C ARG A 266 -13.34 15.73 0.59
N ARG A 267 -13.98 15.72 -0.59
CA ARG A 267 -15.31 15.11 -0.76
C ARG A 267 -15.32 13.62 -0.41
N LEU A 268 -14.27 12.89 -0.80
CA LEU A 268 -14.13 11.48 -0.47
C LEU A 268 -13.90 11.26 1.03
N GLU A 269 -13.09 12.09 1.68
CA GLU A 269 -12.89 12.02 3.12
C GLU A 269 -14.18 12.29 3.90
N GLU A 270 -14.96 13.31 3.52
CA GLU A 270 -16.25 13.62 4.12
C GLU A 270 -17.24 12.46 3.94
N GLN A 271 -17.35 11.92 2.73
CA GLN A 271 -18.28 10.83 2.40
C GLN A 271 -17.91 9.51 3.13
N GLN A 272 -16.62 9.18 3.16
CA GLN A 272 -16.14 7.95 3.81
C GLN A 272 -15.93 8.11 5.32
N ARG A 273 -16.04 9.35 5.84
CA ARG A 273 -15.82 9.72 7.24
C ARG A 273 -14.47 9.20 7.75
N ASP A 274 -13.45 9.19 6.90
CA ASP A 274 -12.10 8.70 7.20
C ASP A 274 -11.08 9.26 6.21
N VAL A 275 -9.80 9.34 6.60
CA VAL A 275 -8.72 9.80 5.72
C VAL A 275 -8.52 8.82 4.57
N GLN A 276 -8.40 9.34 3.35
CA GLN A 276 -8.36 8.54 2.12
C GLN A 276 -6.96 8.48 1.52
N ASP A 277 -6.62 7.32 0.97
CA ASP A 277 -5.51 7.03 0.06
C ASP A 277 -6.11 6.84 -1.35
N ILE A 278 -5.74 7.71 -2.28
CA ILE A 278 -6.33 7.87 -3.60
C ILE A 278 -5.24 7.72 -4.66
N GLU A 279 -5.41 6.76 -5.56
CA GLU A 279 -4.59 6.64 -6.79
C GLU A 279 -5.25 7.46 -7.90
N PHE A 280 -4.48 8.29 -8.60
CA PHE A 280 -4.99 9.10 -9.71
C PHE A 280 -4.06 9.07 -10.94
N THR A 281 -4.66 9.38 -12.10
CA THR A 281 -3.95 9.59 -13.35
C THR A 281 -4.50 10.83 -14.04
N VAL A 282 -3.62 11.59 -14.67
CA VAL A 282 -3.95 12.69 -15.55
C VAL A 282 -3.65 12.23 -16.97
N GLU A 283 -4.65 12.21 -17.86
CA GLU A 283 -4.44 11.99 -19.29
C GLU A 283 -4.78 13.28 -20.03
N SER A 284 -3.78 13.90 -20.66
CA SER A 284 -3.95 15.09 -21.51
C SER A 284 -4.71 16.22 -20.80
N GLY A 285 -4.32 16.51 -19.55
CA GLY A 285 -4.93 17.54 -18.71
C GLY A 285 -6.25 17.15 -18.03
N ARG A 286 -6.76 15.92 -18.22
CA ARG A 286 -7.97 15.43 -17.56
C ARG A 286 -7.63 14.52 -16.39
N LEU A 287 -8.11 14.88 -15.19
CA LEU A 287 -7.98 14.08 -13.98
C LEU A 287 -8.91 12.87 -13.99
N TRP A 288 -8.37 11.72 -13.57
CA TRP A 288 -9.09 10.47 -13.34
C TRP A 288 -8.68 9.85 -12.01
N LEU A 289 -9.67 9.45 -11.20
CA LEU A 289 -9.45 8.72 -9.95
C LEU A 289 -9.55 7.22 -10.22
N LEU A 290 -8.51 6.46 -9.88
CA LEU A 290 -8.40 5.04 -10.20
C LEU A 290 -8.84 4.15 -9.05
N GLN A 291 -8.53 4.57 -7.82
CA GLN A 291 -8.82 3.81 -6.61
C GLN A 291 -8.93 4.77 -5.43
N THR A 292 -9.77 4.43 -4.47
CA THR A 292 -9.76 5.02 -3.14
C THR A 292 -9.89 3.94 -2.08
N ARG A 293 -9.27 4.15 -0.92
CA ARG A 293 -9.40 3.33 0.28
C ARG A 293 -9.07 4.16 1.52
N SER A 294 -9.48 3.67 2.70
CA SER A 294 -8.97 4.19 3.96
C SER A 294 -7.45 4.15 3.99
N ALA A 295 -6.83 5.28 4.32
CA ALA A 295 -5.38 5.42 4.36
C ALA A 295 -4.78 4.47 5.39
N LYS A 296 -3.69 3.77 5.02
CA LYS A 296 -2.81 3.19 6.04
C LYS A 296 -2.05 4.32 6.71
N ARG A 297 -1.85 4.22 8.01
CA ARG A 297 -1.40 5.34 8.83
C ARG A 297 -0.53 4.88 10.01
N SER A 298 0.36 5.76 10.47
CA SER A 298 1.14 5.53 11.68
C SER A 298 0.23 5.53 12.92
N PRO A 299 0.69 4.98 14.07
CA PRO A 299 -0.05 5.07 15.32
C PRO A 299 -0.41 6.52 15.72
N LEU A 300 0.54 7.45 15.56
CA LEU A 300 0.31 8.87 15.87
C LEU A 300 -0.72 9.49 14.91
N ALA A 301 -0.61 9.20 13.61
CA ALA A 301 -1.58 9.65 12.64
C ALA A 301 -2.99 9.09 12.92
N ALA A 302 -3.11 7.85 13.41
CA ALA A 302 -4.41 7.28 13.80
C ALA A 302 -5.09 8.10 14.91
N VAL A 303 -4.34 8.48 15.95
CA VAL A 303 -4.84 9.34 17.05
C VAL A 303 -5.29 10.70 16.48
N ARG A 304 -4.41 11.38 15.75
CA ARG A 304 -4.68 12.72 15.20
C ARG A 304 -5.86 12.72 14.25
N PHE A 305 -5.96 11.73 13.36
CA PHE A 305 -7.10 11.59 12.45
C PHE A 305 -8.40 11.37 13.22
N ALA A 306 -8.43 10.49 14.22
CA ALA A 306 -9.63 10.23 15.01
C ALA A 306 -10.11 11.50 15.73
N VAL A 307 -9.19 12.25 16.35
CA VAL A 307 -9.51 13.50 17.05
C VAL A 307 -9.96 14.59 16.09
N ALA A 308 -9.25 14.78 14.98
CA ALA A 308 -9.58 15.79 14.00
C ALA A 308 -10.95 15.53 13.35
N LEU A 309 -11.22 14.30 12.91
CA LEU A 309 -12.52 13.91 12.33
C LEU A 309 -13.67 14.11 13.33
N ALA A 310 -13.44 13.90 14.62
CA ALA A 310 -14.45 14.13 15.66
C ALA A 310 -14.67 15.63 15.92
N ARG A 311 -13.60 16.44 15.95
CA ARG A 311 -13.68 17.91 16.07
C ARG A 311 -14.41 18.54 14.88
N GLU A 312 -14.19 18.01 13.69
CA GLU A 312 -14.86 18.42 12.44
C GLU A 312 -16.31 17.92 12.34
N GLY A 313 -16.76 17.09 13.30
CA GLY A 313 -18.13 16.56 13.35
C GLY A 313 -18.40 15.44 12.34
N LEU A 314 -17.36 14.92 11.68
CA LEU A 314 -17.48 13.79 10.76
C LEU A 314 -17.71 12.48 11.51
N ILE A 315 -17.18 12.33 12.72
CA ILE A 315 -17.41 11.16 13.58
C ILE A 315 -17.78 11.55 15.00
N SER A 316 -18.43 10.63 15.71
CA SER A 316 -18.71 10.83 17.14
C SER A 316 -17.44 10.64 17.99
N ARG A 317 -17.46 11.17 19.21
CA ARG A 317 -16.36 10.96 20.17
C ARG A 317 -16.14 9.49 20.49
N GLY A 318 -17.22 8.71 20.63
CA GLY A 318 -17.14 7.27 20.84
C GLY A 318 -16.55 6.52 19.64
N GLU A 319 -16.92 6.92 18.41
CA GLU A 319 -16.31 6.40 17.18
C GLU A 319 -14.80 6.73 17.11
N ALA A 320 -14.39 7.92 17.53
CA ALA A 320 -12.98 8.31 17.55
C ALA A 320 -12.16 7.41 18.51
N VAL A 321 -12.66 7.18 19.72
CA VAL A 321 -12.04 6.26 20.69
C VAL A 321 -11.95 4.84 20.11
N ALA A 322 -13.02 4.33 19.51
CA ALA A 322 -13.05 2.97 18.96
C ALA A 322 -12.12 2.75 17.75
N ARG A 323 -11.71 3.82 17.05
CA ARG A 323 -10.83 3.74 15.87
C ARG A 323 -9.34 3.65 16.20
N VAL A 324 -8.95 3.98 17.42
CA VAL A 324 -7.56 3.90 17.88
C VAL A 324 -7.40 2.62 18.69
N SER A 325 -6.53 1.71 18.24
CA SER A 325 -6.30 0.46 18.98
C SER A 325 -5.37 0.66 20.19
N ASP A 326 -5.50 -0.21 21.19
CA ASP A 326 -4.58 -0.26 22.34
C ASP A 326 -3.11 -0.38 21.91
N GLU A 327 -2.85 -1.15 20.85
CA GLU A 327 -1.51 -1.32 20.30
C GLU A 327 -0.98 -0.01 19.71
N GLN A 328 -1.81 0.73 18.97
CA GLN A 328 -1.44 2.03 18.44
C GLN A 328 -1.20 3.03 19.58
N LEU A 329 -2.07 3.08 20.59
CA LEU A 329 -1.89 3.98 21.72
C LEU A 329 -0.59 3.68 22.50
N ARG A 330 -0.32 2.40 22.79
CA ARG A 330 0.96 1.98 23.41
C ARG A 330 2.16 2.29 22.54
N ALA A 331 2.03 2.30 21.22
CA ALA A 331 3.11 2.68 20.32
C ALA A 331 3.37 4.20 20.34
N VAL A 332 2.32 5.03 20.47
CA VAL A 332 2.46 6.49 20.57
C VAL A 332 3.10 6.91 21.90
N LEU A 333 2.70 6.29 23.01
CA LEU A 333 3.19 6.63 24.36
C LEU A 333 4.60 6.12 24.64
N ARG A 334 5.14 5.25 23.77
CA ARG A 334 6.51 4.77 23.92
C ARG A 334 7.50 5.84 23.45
N PRO A 335 8.59 6.09 24.20
CA PRO A 335 9.66 6.95 23.74
C PRO A 335 10.22 6.42 22.41
N GLY A 336 10.23 7.25 21.37
CA GLY A 336 10.71 6.91 20.05
C GLY A 336 11.67 7.95 19.50
N LEU A 337 12.34 7.66 18.39
CA LEU A 337 13.22 8.63 17.75
C LEU A 337 12.46 9.87 17.30
N ASP A 338 13.03 11.05 17.55
CA ASP A 338 12.55 12.31 16.98
C ASP A 338 12.44 12.16 15.45
N PRO A 339 11.27 12.40 14.83
CA PRO A 339 11.08 12.15 13.41
C PRO A 339 11.99 12.97 12.49
N ALA A 340 12.33 14.21 12.86
CA ALA A 340 13.17 15.07 12.04
C ALA A 340 14.64 14.63 12.13
N ALA A 341 15.14 14.40 13.33
CA ALA A 341 16.49 13.89 13.55
C ALA A 341 16.67 12.48 12.97
N ARG A 342 15.66 11.60 13.08
CA ARG A 342 15.66 10.28 12.46
C ARG A 342 15.83 10.35 10.93
N ARG A 343 15.18 11.30 10.26
CA ARG A 343 15.32 11.50 8.80
C ARG A 343 16.69 12.06 8.41
N ALA A 344 17.28 12.90 9.26
CA ALA A 344 18.58 13.50 9.00
C ALA A 344 19.76 12.54 9.28
N ALA A 345 19.61 11.64 10.25
CA ALA A 345 20.64 10.69 10.65
C ALA A 345 20.77 9.53 9.63
N PRO A 346 21.97 9.31 9.03
CA PRO A 346 22.20 8.22 8.09
C PRO A 346 21.83 6.84 8.67
N LEU A 347 21.19 6.01 7.84
CA LEU A 347 20.89 4.62 8.17
C LEU A 347 22.14 3.77 7.90
N LEU A 348 22.69 3.16 8.96
CA LEU A 348 23.90 2.34 8.89
C LEU A 348 23.59 0.87 8.64
N ALA A 349 22.56 0.35 9.32
CA ALA A 349 22.10 -1.03 9.15
C ALA A 349 20.59 -1.13 9.43
N GLN A 350 19.96 -2.16 8.87
CA GLN A 350 18.55 -2.48 9.12
C GLN A 350 18.38 -3.99 9.29
N GLY A 351 17.66 -4.38 10.34
CA GLY A 351 17.37 -5.78 10.65
C GLY A 351 15.93 -5.97 11.12
N LEU A 352 15.67 -7.14 11.70
CA LEU A 352 14.38 -7.46 12.29
C LEU A 352 14.23 -6.77 13.65
N PRO A 353 13.12 -6.05 13.90
CA PRO A 353 12.81 -5.47 15.21
C PRO A 353 12.56 -6.61 16.21
N ALA A 354 13.51 -6.83 17.11
CA ALA A 354 13.48 -7.97 18.03
C ALA A 354 12.88 -7.59 19.38
N SER A 355 13.37 -6.49 19.97
CA SER A 355 12.90 -5.97 21.26
C SER A 355 12.72 -4.45 21.14
N PRO A 356 11.56 -3.89 21.51
CA PRO A 356 11.24 -2.47 21.36
C PRO A 356 12.11 -1.53 22.21
N GLY A 357 12.07 -0.24 21.89
CA GLY A 357 12.79 0.83 22.58
C GLY A 357 13.94 1.42 21.76
N VAL A 358 14.55 2.47 22.31
CA VAL A 358 15.71 3.14 21.70
C VAL A 358 16.89 3.09 22.67
N GLY A 359 18.03 2.65 22.17
CA GLY A 359 19.30 2.74 22.88
C GLY A 359 20.36 3.43 22.04
N THR A 360 21.13 4.32 22.66
CA THR A 360 22.25 5.00 22.01
C THR A 360 23.52 4.69 22.78
N GLY A 361 24.63 4.49 22.08
CA GLY A 361 25.91 4.27 22.74
C GLY A 361 27.04 4.00 21.77
N VAL A 362 28.25 3.88 22.32
CA VAL A 362 29.41 3.47 21.54
C VAL A 362 29.32 1.98 21.23
N VAL A 363 29.53 1.62 19.98
CA VAL A 363 29.49 0.22 19.54
C VAL A 363 30.70 -0.54 20.09
N VAL A 364 30.43 -1.66 20.75
CA VAL A 364 31.42 -2.60 21.26
C VAL A 364 31.10 -4.00 20.72
N THR A 365 32.14 -4.80 20.48
CA THR A 365 31.97 -6.12 19.85
C THR A 365 32.22 -7.31 20.79
N ALA A 366 32.70 -7.02 22.00
CA ALA A 366 32.95 -8.00 23.05
C ALA A 366 32.05 -7.73 24.27
N PRO A 367 31.43 -8.76 24.86
CA PRO A 367 30.55 -8.59 26.03
C PRO A 367 31.31 -8.11 27.28
N ASP A 368 32.56 -8.54 27.47
CA ASP A 368 33.42 -8.05 28.56
C ASP A 368 33.70 -6.55 28.42
N GLU A 369 33.88 -6.06 27.19
CA GLU A 369 34.08 -4.64 26.92
C GLU A 369 32.80 -3.86 27.20
N ALA A 370 31.63 -4.40 26.82
CA ALA A 370 30.34 -3.79 27.09
C ALA A 370 30.11 -3.56 28.58
N GLU A 371 30.36 -4.57 29.42
CA GLU A 371 30.22 -4.46 30.87
C GLU A 371 31.17 -3.42 31.46
N ASN A 372 32.45 -3.46 31.09
CA ASN A 372 33.46 -2.53 31.63
C ASN A 372 33.24 -1.07 31.21
N ARG A 373 32.71 -0.84 30.00
CA ARG A 373 32.48 0.52 29.48
C ARG A 373 31.13 1.09 29.89
N ALA A 374 30.12 0.25 30.10
CA ALA A 374 28.78 0.67 30.52
C ALA A 374 28.77 1.45 31.85
N GLU A 375 29.76 1.23 32.72
CA GLU A 375 29.93 2.02 33.96
C GLU A 375 30.29 3.49 33.70
N ARG A 376 30.83 3.81 32.51
CA ARG A 376 31.37 5.12 32.15
C ARG A 376 30.56 5.82 31.07
N GLU A 377 30.06 5.06 30.11
CA GLU A 377 29.32 5.57 28.96
C GLU A 377 28.33 4.52 28.43
N PRO A 378 27.20 4.93 27.82
CA PRO A 378 26.28 4.01 27.17
C PRO A 378 26.97 3.25 26.03
N VAL A 379 26.70 1.94 25.93
CA VAL A 379 27.28 1.07 24.88
C VAL A 379 26.20 0.35 24.09
N VAL A 380 26.50 0.08 22.82
CA VAL A 380 25.71 -0.79 21.95
C VAL A 380 26.50 -2.05 21.69
N LEU A 381 25.99 -3.21 22.13
CA LEU A 381 26.66 -4.49 21.92
C LEU A 381 26.33 -5.02 20.52
N ALA A 382 27.30 -4.95 19.61
CA ALA A 382 27.21 -5.50 18.26
C ALA A 382 27.87 -6.87 18.19
N ARG A 383 27.15 -7.90 17.74
CA ARG A 383 27.68 -9.27 17.65
C ARG A 383 27.30 -9.90 16.32
N HIS A 384 28.09 -10.87 15.86
CA HIS A 384 27.68 -11.71 14.75
C HIS A 384 26.42 -12.54 15.13
N THR A 385 26.48 -13.18 16.29
CA THR A 385 25.37 -13.79 17.03
C THR A 385 25.67 -13.72 18.53
N THR A 386 24.66 -13.84 19.38
CA THR A 386 24.83 -13.92 20.85
C THR A 386 24.64 -15.35 21.34
N SER A 387 25.23 -15.66 22.48
CA SER A 387 25.14 -16.91 23.22
C SER A 387 24.91 -16.62 24.72
N PRO A 388 24.62 -17.64 25.55
CA PRO A 388 24.49 -17.46 27.00
C PRO A 388 25.73 -16.84 27.67
N HIS A 389 26.92 -16.97 27.06
CA HIS A 389 28.14 -16.35 27.57
C HIS A 389 28.16 -14.83 27.39
N ASP A 390 27.38 -14.27 26.48
CA ASP A 390 27.34 -12.82 26.24
C ASP A 390 26.39 -12.09 27.21
N LEU A 391 25.70 -12.81 28.13
CA LEU A 391 24.61 -12.28 28.95
C LEU A 391 25.00 -11.06 29.79
N HIS A 392 26.17 -11.07 30.42
CA HIS A 392 26.64 -9.95 31.26
C HIS A 392 26.79 -8.66 30.42
N GLY A 393 27.38 -8.74 29.23
CA GLY A 393 27.46 -7.63 28.29
C GLY A 393 26.09 -7.21 27.75
N MET A 394 25.16 -8.14 27.55
CA MET A 394 23.79 -7.85 27.12
C MET A 394 23.00 -7.08 28.19
N ILE A 395 23.19 -7.42 29.47
CA ILE A 395 22.56 -6.70 30.60
C ILE A 395 23.11 -5.28 30.71
N ALA A 396 24.40 -5.09 30.46
CA ALA A 396 25.07 -3.80 30.58
C ALA A 396 24.78 -2.84 29.40
N ALA A 397 24.40 -3.38 28.23
CA ALA A 397 24.25 -2.59 27.02
C ALA A 397 22.95 -1.77 26.99
N ALA A 398 23.03 -0.56 26.39
CA ALA A 398 21.87 0.28 26.12
C ALA A 398 21.04 -0.24 24.94
N ALA A 399 21.67 -0.97 24.01
CA ALA A 399 21.01 -1.72 22.94
C ALA A 399 21.88 -2.85 22.43
N ILE A 400 21.26 -3.83 21.75
CA ILE A 400 21.93 -5.00 21.20
C ILE A 400 21.63 -5.11 19.70
N VAL A 401 22.67 -5.32 18.90
CA VAL A 401 22.52 -5.51 17.45
C VAL A 401 23.22 -6.79 17.00
N THR A 402 22.56 -7.61 16.18
CA THR A 402 23.21 -8.78 15.57
C THR A 402 23.16 -8.83 14.05
N GLU A 403 24.22 -9.37 13.45
CA GLU A 403 24.29 -9.63 12.00
C GLU A 403 23.39 -10.79 11.59
N VAL A 404 23.39 -11.86 12.40
CA VAL A 404 22.61 -13.08 12.18
C VAL A 404 21.62 -13.27 13.31
N GLY A 405 20.40 -13.69 12.97
CA GLY A 405 19.37 -14.05 13.94
C GLY A 405 17.97 -13.66 13.47
N GLY A 406 16.99 -14.51 13.77
CA GLY A 406 15.57 -14.23 13.58
C GLY A 406 14.90 -13.74 14.88
N ALA A 407 13.58 -13.50 14.82
CA ALA A 407 12.79 -13.06 15.97
C ALA A 407 12.79 -14.01 17.18
N THR A 408 13.25 -15.26 17.01
CA THR A 408 13.40 -16.29 18.05
C THR A 408 14.85 -16.61 18.39
N SER A 409 15.81 -15.82 17.90
CA SER A 409 17.23 -15.99 18.23
C SER A 409 17.49 -15.73 19.72
N HIS A 410 18.64 -16.20 20.22
CA HIS A 410 19.06 -15.94 21.59
C HIS A 410 19.02 -14.44 21.93
N ALA A 411 19.58 -13.59 21.06
CA ALA A 411 19.56 -12.14 21.22
C ALA A 411 18.13 -11.61 21.34
N ALA A 412 17.22 -12.05 20.46
CA ALA A 412 15.84 -11.58 20.45
C ALA A 412 15.05 -12.00 21.70
N VAL A 413 15.23 -13.24 22.17
CA VAL A 413 14.51 -13.76 23.35
C VAL A 413 15.02 -13.09 24.62
N VAL A 414 16.33 -13.07 24.82
CA VAL A 414 16.94 -12.51 26.04
C VAL A 414 16.74 -11.01 26.12
N SER A 415 16.88 -10.27 25.02
CA SER A 415 16.69 -8.80 25.06
C SER A 415 15.25 -8.39 25.40
N ARG A 416 14.24 -9.20 25.03
CA ARG A 416 12.85 -8.96 25.45
C ARG A 416 12.66 -9.16 26.95
N GLU A 417 13.26 -10.22 27.49
CA GLU A 417 13.20 -10.52 28.93
C GLU A 417 13.90 -9.41 29.76
N LEU A 418 15.02 -8.91 29.25
CA LEU A 418 15.78 -7.83 29.88
C LEU A 418 15.18 -6.43 29.64
N GLY A 419 14.24 -6.29 28.69
CA GLY A 419 13.71 -4.99 28.26
C GLY A 419 14.74 -4.11 27.53
N VAL A 420 15.78 -4.71 26.96
CA VAL A 420 16.84 -4.00 26.22
C VAL A 420 16.43 -3.89 24.74
N PRO A 421 16.52 -2.70 24.12
CA PRO A 421 16.28 -2.52 22.68
C PRO A 421 17.16 -3.44 21.83
N CYS A 422 16.56 -4.14 20.86
CA CYS A 422 17.31 -5.12 20.08
C CYS A 422 16.88 -5.20 18.62
N VAL A 423 17.87 -5.23 17.72
CA VAL A 423 17.73 -5.47 16.29
C VAL A 423 18.57 -6.67 15.90
N VAL A 424 17.98 -7.66 15.24
CA VAL A 424 18.67 -8.91 14.88
C VAL A 424 18.63 -9.15 13.38
N GLY A 425 19.64 -9.82 12.83
CA GLY A 425 19.63 -10.21 11.43
C GLY A 425 19.86 -9.03 10.48
N CYS A 426 20.79 -8.13 10.81
CA CYS A 426 21.12 -6.97 9.96
C CYS A 426 21.83 -7.34 8.64
N GLY A 427 22.25 -8.60 8.49
CA GLY A 427 23.04 -9.07 7.36
C GLY A 427 24.50 -9.30 7.72
N GLU A 428 25.14 -10.25 7.06
CA GLU A 428 26.53 -10.62 7.30
C GLU A 428 27.46 -9.46 6.94
N GLY A 429 28.33 -9.06 7.87
CA GLY A 429 29.21 -7.91 7.72
C GLY A 429 28.52 -6.54 7.81
N ALA A 430 27.21 -6.47 8.08
CA ALA A 430 26.48 -5.20 8.17
C ALA A 430 26.93 -4.33 9.36
N LEU A 431 27.57 -4.92 10.36
CA LEU A 431 28.09 -4.21 11.53
C LEU A 431 29.62 -4.03 11.46
N ALA A 432 30.25 -4.49 10.37
CA ALA A 432 31.67 -4.33 10.16
C ALA A 432 32.04 -2.86 10.03
N GLY A 433 33.03 -2.43 10.82
CA GLY A 433 33.49 -1.04 10.81
C GLY A 433 32.70 -0.08 11.70
N LEU A 434 31.65 -0.54 12.40
CA LEU A 434 30.93 0.29 13.37
C LEU A 434 31.59 0.32 14.76
N ALA A 435 32.52 -0.59 15.04
CA ALA A 435 33.17 -0.68 16.36
C ALA A 435 33.85 0.64 16.74
N GLY A 436 33.49 1.18 17.91
CA GLY A 436 33.99 2.48 18.40
C GLY A 436 33.15 3.68 17.96
N GLU A 437 32.25 3.53 16.99
CA GLU A 437 31.34 4.59 16.57
C GLU A 437 30.16 4.75 17.53
N VAL A 438 29.61 5.96 17.62
CA VAL A 438 28.36 6.20 18.36
C VAL A 438 27.19 5.95 17.42
N VAL A 439 26.27 5.08 17.82
CA VAL A 439 25.07 4.77 17.04
C VAL A 439 23.83 4.81 17.90
N THR A 440 22.69 5.02 17.25
CA THR A 440 21.36 4.89 17.85
C THR A 440 20.64 3.69 17.24
N VAL A 441 20.18 2.79 18.09
CA VAL A 441 19.45 1.57 17.74
C VAL A 441 17.99 1.76 18.11
N CYS A 442 17.09 1.63 17.12
CA CYS A 442 15.65 1.64 17.33
C CYS A 442 15.07 0.24 17.14
N GLY A 443 14.77 -0.40 18.27
CA GLY A 443 14.23 -1.74 18.34
C GLY A 443 12.79 -1.87 17.84
N GLU A 444 12.00 -0.79 17.77
CA GLU A 444 10.69 -0.78 17.11
C GLU A 444 10.79 -0.87 15.59
N THR A 445 11.69 -0.11 14.98
CA THR A 445 11.77 0.02 13.52
C THR A 445 12.81 -0.89 12.89
N GLY A 446 13.67 -1.52 13.71
CA GLY A 446 14.75 -2.37 13.24
C GLY A 446 15.92 -1.57 12.64
N GLU A 447 16.08 -0.30 13.03
CA GLU A 447 17.06 0.61 12.42
C GLU A 447 18.27 0.83 13.33
N VAL A 448 19.45 0.91 12.72
CA VAL A 448 20.69 1.39 13.34
C VAL A 448 21.13 2.64 12.59
N ARG A 449 21.22 3.78 13.28
CA ARG A 449 21.52 5.08 12.70
C ARG A 449 22.78 5.69 13.29
N GLU A 450 23.46 6.49 12.49
CA GLU A 450 24.68 7.18 12.88
C GLU A 450 24.41 8.23 13.97
N GLY A 451 25.29 8.28 14.97
CA GLY A 451 25.29 9.29 16.02
C GLY A 451 24.17 9.12 17.04
N VAL A 452 23.98 10.19 17.83
CA VAL A 452 22.92 10.29 18.84
C VAL A 452 21.68 10.87 18.19
N VAL A 453 20.62 10.07 18.08
CA VAL A 453 19.31 10.52 17.61
C VAL A 453 18.42 10.77 18.82
N PRO A 454 17.96 12.01 19.05
CA PRO A 454 17.11 12.34 20.20
C PRO A 454 15.88 11.46 20.28
N VAL A 455 15.53 11.07 21.49
CA VAL A 455 14.29 10.34 21.79
C VAL A 455 13.25 11.34 22.29
N VAL A 456 12.06 11.27 21.73
CA VAL A 456 10.90 12.05 22.18
C VAL A 456 9.87 11.08 22.72
N ALA A 457 9.41 11.34 23.94
CA ALA A 457 8.24 10.68 24.50
C ALA A 457 7.05 11.62 24.33
N ILE A 458 6.06 11.22 23.55
CA ILE A 458 4.80 11.96 23.48
C ILE A 458 4.01 11.59 24.73
N SER A 459 3.70 12.59 25.54
CA SER A 459 2.89 12.42 26.75
C SER A 459 1.50 13.05 26.55
N GLU A 460 0.52 12.56 27.30
CA GLU A 460 -0.82 13.17 27.35
C GLU A 460 -0.79 14.62 27.88
N ALA A 461 0.27 15.01 28.60
CA ALA A 461 0.42 16.38 29.11
C ALA A 461 0.86 17.36 28.01
N ASP A 462 1.58 16.85 27.01
CA ASP A 462 2.24 17.67 25.98
C ASP A 462 1.55 17.57 24.60
N ASP A 463 0.63 16.61 24.40
CA ASP A 463 -0.14 16.42 23.17
C ASP A 463 -1.64 16.56 23.42
N GLU A 464 -2.25 17.58 22.80
CA GLU A 464 -3.66 17.92 22.99
C GLU A 464 -4.61 16.81 22.50
N ASP A 465 -4.24 16.12 21.42
CA ASP A 465 -5.09 15.10 20.82
C ASP A 465 -5.14 13.84 21.70
N LEU A 466 -4.01 13.44 22.29
CA LEU A 466 -4.00 12.36 23.29
C LEU A 466 -4.84 12.70 24.52
N ARG A 467 -4.73 13.92 25.03
CA ARG A 467 -5.53 14.38 26.17
C ARG A 467 -7.03 14.30 25.87
N LEU A 468 -7.46 14.79 24.71
CA LEU A 468 -8.86 14.76 24.29
C LEU A 468 -9.37 13.32 24.11
N LEU A 469 -8.58 12.46 23.47
CA LEU A 469 -8.96 11.06 23.26
C LEU A 469 -9.20 10.36 24.61
N ARG A 470 -8.36 10.62 25.61
CA ARG A 470 -8.55 10.11 26.98
C ARG A 470 -9.81 10.67 27.63
N GLU A 471 -10.02 11.98 27.57
CA GLU A 471 -11.24 12.61 28.11
C GLU A 471 -12.51 11.99 27.52
N TRP A 472 -12.50 11.72 26.21
CA TRP A 472 -13.62 11.05 25.53
C TRP A 472 -13.76 9.60 25.94
N ALA A 473 -12.65 8.87 26.12
CA ALA A 473 -12.69 7.49 26.60
C ALA A 473 -13.26 7.39 28.02
N THR A 474 -12.87 8.28 28.93
CA THR A 474 -13.43 8.34 30.29
C THR A 474 -14.93 8.65 30.26
N ALA A 475 -15.34 9.66 29.50
CA ALA A 475 -16.76 10.02 29.39
C ALA A 475 -17.62 8.92 28.74
N THR A 476 -17.06 8.10 27.85
CA THR A 476 -17.75 6.98 27.22
C THR A 476 -17.85 5.77 28.15
N ALA A 477 -16.89 5.58 29.06
CA ALA A 477 -16.92 4.49 30.05
C ALA A 477 -17.88 4.75 31.22
N GLU A 478 -18.23 6.02 31.47
CA GLU A 478 -19.20 6.44 32.49
C GLU A 478 -20.66 6.41 31.99
N GLN A 479 -20.88 6.16 30.69
CA GLN A 479 -22.18 6.01 30.04
C GLN A 479 -22.48 4.53 29.77
#